data_AF-A0A953MRE7-F1
#
_entry.id   AF-A0A953MRE7-F1
#
_cell.length_a   1.000
_cell.length_b   1.000
_cell.length_c   1.000
_cell.angle_alpha   90.00
_cell.angle_beta   90.00
_cell.angle_gamma   90.00
#
_symmetry.space_group_name_H-M   'P 1'
#
loop_
_entity.id
_entity.type
_entity.pdbx_description
1 polymer ?
#
loop_
_entity_poly.entity_id
_entity_poly.type
_entity_poly.pdbx_seq_one_letter_code
_entity_poly.pdbx_strand_id
1 'polypeptide(L)' 'MGIKDSKAKTEINKLDYQKQNSVSERTATRDLSNLVEIGILEQIGVTGKGTKYIIKTP' A
#
# COMPACT_ATOMS: atom_id res chain seq x y z
N MET A 1 -18.85 -10.65 -25.04
CA MET A 1 -17.67 -11.08 -24.27
C MET A 1 -17.42 -10.01 -23.23
N GLY A 2 -17.58 -10.33 -21.94
CA GLY A 2 -17.73 -9.35 -20.85
C GLY A 2 -16.54 -8.38 -20.72
N ILE A 3 -16.86 -7.11 -20.54
CA ILE A 3 -15.92 -6.08 -20.11
C ILE A 3 -15.45 -6.51 -18.72
N LYS A 4 -14.21 -6.96 -18.59
CA LYS A 4 -13.58 -7.11 -17.27
C LYS A 4 -13.34 -5.71 -16.75
N ASP A 5 -14.29 -5.22 -15.94
CA ASP A 5 -14.08 -4.07 -15.06
C ASP A 5 -12.91 -4.38 -14.14
N SER A 6 -11.71 -4.10 -14.63
CA SER A 6 -10.46 -4.30 -13.94
C SER A 6 -10.33 -3.12 -13.00
N LYS A 7 -11.10 -3.12 -11.90
CA LYS A 7 -10.80 -2.26 -10.76
C LYS A 7 -9.39 -2.61 -10.32
N ALA A 8 -8.41 -1.87 -10.82
CA ALA A 8 -7.02 -2.01 -10.44
C ALA A 8 -6.93 -1.63 -8.97
N LYS A 9 -7.13 -2.60 -8.08
CA LYS A 9 -6.74 -2.46 -6.70
C LYS A 9 -5.22 -2.39 -6.73
N THR A 10 -4.68 -1.18 -6.65
CA THR A 10 -3.25 -0.97 -6.50
C THR A 10 -2.86 -1.44 -5.11
N GLU A 11 -2.49 -2.71 -5.00
CA GLU A 11 -1.83 -3.29 -3.83
C GLU A 11 -0.37 -2.85 -3.81
N ILE A 12 0.06 -2.30 -2.68
CA ILE A 12 1.43 -1.84 -2.44
C ILE A 12 1.94 -2.60 -1.22
N ASN A 13 3.19 -3.05 -1.27
CA ASN A 13 3.90 -3.52 -0.08
C ASN A 13 5.05 -2.55 0.26
N LYS A 14 5.58 -2.69 1.47
CA LYS A 14 6.66 -1.82 1.95
C LYS A 14 7.91 -1.90 1.06
N LEU A 15 8.28 -3.09 0.56
CA LEU A 15 9.48 -3.26 -0.27
C LEU A 15 9.35 -2.53 -1.61
N ASP A 16 8.18 -2.59 -2.24
CA ASP A 16 7.91 -1.89 -3.48
C ASP A 16 7.93 -0.37 -3.26
N TYR A 17 7.31 0.09 -2.16
CA TYR A 17 7.38 1.50 -1.77
C TYR A 17 8.83 1.97 -1.54
N GLN A 18 9.63 1.17 -0.84
CA GLN A 18 11.06 1.45 -0.60
C GLN A 18 11.84 1.57 -1.91
N LYS A 19 11.62 0.65 -2.86
CA LYS A 19 12.32 0.64 -4.15
C LYS A 19 11.91 1.82 -5.04
N GLN A 20 10.62 2.10 -5.13
CA GLN A 20 10.09 3.19 -5.96
C GLN A 20 10.53 4.57 -5.46
N ASN A 21 10.57 4.75 -4.14
CA ASN A 21 10.92 6.04 -3.54
C ASN A 21 12.40 6.12 -3.11
N SER A 22 13.17 5.04 -3.24
CA SER A 22 14.56 4.93 -2.77
C SER A 22 14.73 5.35 -1.30
N VAL A 23 13.81 4.89 -0.44
CA VAL A 23 13.79 5.25 0.98
C VAL A 23 14.17 4.08 1.90
N SER A 24 14.64 4.41 3.11
CA SER A 24 14.91 3.41 4.15
C SER A 24 13.63 2.70 4.59
N GLU A 25 13.78 1.51 5.19
CA GLU A 25 12.64 0.75 5.73
C GLU A 25 11.86 1.54 6.79
N ARG A 26 12.57 2.28 7.67
CA ARG A 26 11.94 3.11 8.69
C ARG A 26 11.13 4.25 8.06
N THR A 27 11.68 4.87 7.03
CA THR A 27 10.99 5.94 6.28
C THR A 27 9.73 5.39 5.60
N ALA A 28 9.84 4.29 4.86
CA ALA A 28 8.69 3.66 4.21
C ALA A 28 7.60 3.25 5.21
N THR A 29 7.99 2.71 6.37
CA THR A 29 7.04 2.34 7.42
C THR A 29 6.28 3.56 7.92
N ARG A 30 6.99 4.65 8.24
CA ARG A 30 6.37 5.89 8.72
C ARG A 30 5.43 6.51 7.68
N ASP A 31 5.87 6.56 6.42
CA ASP A 31 5.09 7.18 5.35
C ASP A 31 3.82 6.37 5.06
N LEU A 32 3.93 5.04 4.98
CA LEU A 32 2.78 4.16 4.79
C LEU A 32 1.81 4.22 5.98
N SER A 33 2.31 4.27 7.22
CA SER A 33 1.47 4.46 8.40
C SER A 33 0.73 5.81 8.37
N ASN A 34 1.41 6.89 7.97
CA ASN A 34 0.77 8.20 7.82
C ASN A 34 -0.33 8.18 6.75
N LEU A 35 -0.08 7.51 5.61
CA LEU A 35 -1.08 7.34 4.55
C LEU A 35 -2.30 6.51 4.98
N VAL A 36 -2.11 5.56 5.89
CA VAL A 36 -3.21 4.82 6.53
C VAL A 36 -3.98 5.70 7.50
N GLU A 37 -3.29 6.49 8.32
CA GLU A 37 -3.90 7.39 9.30
C GLU A 37 -4.80 8.44 8.64
N ILE A 38 -4.35 9.03 7.52
CA ILE A 38 -5.16 10.00 6.75
C ILE A 38 -6.20 9.34 5.82
N GLY A 39 -6.31 8.01 5.85
CA GLY A 39 -7.36 7.26 5.15
C GLY A 39 -7.14 7.05 3.64
N ILE A 40 -5.96 7.35 3.10
CA ILE A 40 -5.62 7.09 1.69
C ILE A 40 -5.34 5.60 1.48
N LEU A 41 -4.69 4.95 2.45
CA LEU A 41 -4.39 3.52 2.42
C LEU A 41 -5.19 2.75 3.45
N GLU A 42 -5.44 1.48 3.16
CA GLU A 42 -5.88 0.49 4.12
C GLU A 42 -4.77 -0.53 4.34
N GLN A 43 -4.34 -0.71 5.59
CA GLN A 43 -3.39 -1.75 5.94
C GLN A 43 -4.11 -3.10 6.07
N ILE A 44 -3.67 -4.09 5.30
CA ILE A 44 -4.13 -5.46 5.36
C ILE A 44 -3.02 -6.32 5.97
N GLY A 45 -3.30 -6.86 7.16
CA GLY A 45 -2.37 -7.65 7.96
C GLY A 45 -1.66 -6.83 9.04
N VAL A 46 -1.20 -7.52 10.09
CA VAL A 46 -0.74 -6.87 11.34
C VAL A 46 0.76 -6.54 11.28
N THR A 47 1.62 -7.51 10.95
CA THR A 47 3.08 -7.33 10.92
C THR A 47 3.80 -8.21 9.88
N GLY A 48 4.94 -7.72 9.38
CA GLY A 48 5.91 -8.50 8.61
C GLY A 48 5.61 -8.67 7.12
N LYS A 49 6.07 -9.77 6.52
CA LYS A 49 5.95 -10.07 5.07
C LYS A 49 4.51 -10.18 4.58
N GLY A 50 3.55 -10.36 5.49
CA GLY A 50 2.12 -10.42 5.19
C GLY A 50 1.42 -9.06 5.16
N THR A 51 2.10 -7.98 5.55
CA THR A 51 1.51 -6.63 5.54
C THR A 51 1.45 -6.09 4.12
N LYS A 52 0.22 -5.81 3.67
CA LYS A 52 -0.08 -5.16 2.40
C LYS A 52 -0.81 -3.85 2.66
N TYR A 53 -0.76 -2.95 1.69
CA TYR A 53 -1.49 -1.69 1.71
C TYR A 53 -2.31 -1.59 0.43
N ILE A 54 -3.58 -1.17 0.55
CA ILE A 54 -4.46 -0.95 -0.61
C ILE A 54 -4.90 0.49 -0.63
N ILE A 55 -4.90 1.10 -1.82
CA ILE A 55 -5.46 2.44 -2.01
C ILE A 55 -6.98 2.38 -1.80
N LYS A 56 -7.47 3.19 -0.87
CA LYS A 56 -8.90 3.48 -0.73
C LYS A 56 -9.27 4.48 -1.81
N THR A 57 -9.79 3.99 -2.93
CA THR A 57 -10.49 4.87 -3.87
C THR A 57 -11.83 5.29 -3.24
N PRO A 58 -12.25 6.56 -3.36
CA PRO A 58 -13.59 6.98 -3.01
C PRO A 58 -14.66 6.26 -3.84
#